data_AF-A0A936UMS8-F1
#
_entry.id   AF-A0A936UMS8-F1
#
_cell.length_a   1.000
_cell.length_b   1.000
_cell.length_c   1.000
_cell.angle_alpha   90.00
_cell.angle_beta   90.00
_cell.angle_gamma   90.00
#
_symmetry.space_group_name_H-M   'P 1'
#
loop_
_entity.id
_entity.type
_entity.pdbx_description
1 polymer ?
#
loop_
_entity_poly.entity_id
_entity_poly.type
_entity_poly.pdbx_seq_one_letter_code
_entity_poly.pdbx_strand_id
1 'polypeptide(L)'
;MGLHFCEGEVIPKDLTPYWTEVNDEYRQITDAKLEYRCLRWLLEHIIDSGYSKALFPRTSLFDLLVSLPVDGKVDHARTLHIAYDEIGRLVSMQLKTWPDTDLLPEKIGKNSQWSTSCQPSEVIATFEHFLDQHSDWSHVARQT
;
A
#
# COMPACT_ATOMS: atom_id res chain seq x y z
N MET A 1 11.19 14.26 9.88
CA MET A 1 12.28 13.29 9.69
C MET A 1 11.58 11.98 9.40
N GLY A 2 11.39 11.64 8.13
CA GLY A 2 10.64 10.45 7.76
C GLY A 2 11.35 9.21 8.30
N LEU A 3 10.62 8.38 9.04
CA LEU A 3 11.11 7.12 9.57
C LEU A 3 11.26 6.12 8.41
N HIS A 4 12.44 6.12 7.78
CA HIS A 4 12.83 5.11 6.82
C HIS A 4 13.13 3.82 7.57
N PHE A 5 12.17 2.92 7.67
CA PHE A 5 12.49 1.56 8.10
C PHE A 5 13.27 0.84 6.98
N CYS A 6 14.11 -0.11 7.34
CA CYS A 6 14.77 -1.01 6.40
C CYS A 6 14.08 -2.38 6.38
N GLU A 7 14.30 -3.16 5.32
CA GLU A 7 13.87 -4.55 5.24
C GLU A 7 14.29 -5.32 6.51
N GLY A 8 13.35 -6.08 7.10
CA GLY A 8 13.63 -6.90 8.28
C GLY A 8 13.70 -6.15 9.61
N GLU A 9 13.51 -4.82 9.64
CA GLU A 9 13.39 -4.07 10.89
C GLU A 9 12.06 -4.35 11.58
N VAL A 10 12.12 -4.47 12.91
CA VAL A 10 10.93 -4.70 13.75
C VAL A 10 10.07 -3.44 13.75
N ILE A 11 8.80 -3.60 13.37
CA ILE A 11 7.85 -2.50 13.36
C ILE A 11 7.14 -2.37 14.72
N PRO A 12 6.72 -1.16 15.12
CA PRO A 12 5.88 -0.98 16.29
C PRO A 12 4.55 -1.74 16.19
N LYS A 13 3.94 -2.04 17.34
CA LYS A 13 2.64 -2.75 17.39
C LYS A 13 1.47 -1.92 16.86
N ASP A 14 1.59 -0.59 16.88
CA ASP A 14 0.60 0.31 16.32
C ASP A 14 1.28 1.16 15.26
N LEU A 15 0.79 1.02 14.02
CA LEU A 15 1.33 1.71 12.85
C LEU A 15 0.52 2.97 12.50
N THR A 16 -0.56 3.25 13.22
CA THR A 16 -1.45 4.40 12.98
C THR A 16 -0.72 5.75 12.95
N PRO A 17 0.31 6.02 13.78
CA PRO A 17 1.08 7.26 13.68
C PRO A 17 1.75 7.45 12.31
N TYR A 18 2.21 6.36 11.68
CA TYR A 18 2.85 6.42 10.36
C TYR A 18 1.83 6.68 9.25
N TRP A 19 0.63 6.11 9.37
CA TRP A 19 -0.46 6.43 8.44
C TRP A 19 -0.89 7.88 8.56
N THR A 20 -0.92 8.42 9.78
CA THR A 20 -1.19 9.85 10.01
C THR A 20 -0.13 10.74 9.36
N GLU A 21 1.16 10.41 9.52
CA GLU A 21 2.27 11.14 8.89
C GLU A 21 2.14 11.14 7.35
N VAL A 22 1.91 9.97 6.75
CA VAL A 22 1.69 9.84 5.30
C VAL A 22 0.44 10.60 4.85
N ASN A 23 -0.65 10.57 5.62
CA ASN A 23 -1.86 11.34 5.31
C ASN A 23 -1.59 12.86 5.33
N ASP A 24 -0.79 13.35 6.28
CA ASP A 24 -0.36 14.74 6.35
C ASP A 24 0.55 15.15 5.17
N GLU A 25 1.44 14.25 4.70
CA GLU A 25 2.21 14.45 3.46
C GLU A 25 1.29 14.59 2.25
N TYR A 26 0.31 13.68 2.12
CA TYR A 26 -0.68 13.73 1.04
C TYR A 26 -1.57 14.97 1.12
N ARG A 27 -1.87 15.49 2.31
CA ARG A 27 -2.58 16.78 2.43
C ARG A 27 -1.81 17.88 1.70
N GLN A 28 -0.50 18.00 1.92
CA GLN A 28 0.34 19.00 1.26
C GLN A 28 0.40 18.80 -0.26
N ILE A 29 0.46 17.54 -0.72
CA ILE A 29 0.41 17.22 -2.16
C ILE A 29 -0.94 17.66 -2.75
N THR A 30 -2.05 17.35 -2.07
CA THR A 30 -3.40 17.65 -2.57
C THR A 30 -3.74 19.13 -2.59
N ASP A 31 -3.05 19.96 -1.79
CA ASP A 31 -3.19 21.41 -1.85
C ASP A 31 -2.64 21.97 -3.17
N ALA A 32 -1.63 21.33 -3.77
CA ALA A 32 -1.06 21.69 -5.06
C ALA A 32 -1.65 20.90 -6.24
N LYS A 33 -2.07 19.65 -6.01
CA LYS A 33 -2.51 18.68 -7.03
C LYS A 33 -3.77 17.95 -6.58
N LEU A 34 -4.93 18.51 -6.95
CA LEU A 34 -6.25 18.03 -6.51
C LEU A 34 -6.55 16.59 -6.91
N GLU A 35 -5.94 16.11 -7.99
CA GLU A 35 -6.11 14.77 -8.54
C GLU A 35 -5.65 13.65 -7.58
N TYR A 36 -4.69 13.92 -6.68
CA TYR A 36 -4.21 12.97 -5.68
C TYR A 36 -5.17 12.82 -4.48
N ARG A 37 -6.29 13.57 -4.45
CA ARG A 37 -7.26 13.52 -3.36
C ARG A 37 -7.87 12.13 -3.19
N CYS A 38 -7.97 11.36 -4.26
CA CYS A 38 -8.43 9.97 -4.19
C CYS A 38 -7.53 9.07 -3.34
N LEU A 39 -6.20 9.25 -3.43
CA LEU A 39 -5.24 8.51 -2.60
C LEU A 39 -5.36 8.94 -1.14
N ARG A 40 -5.65 10.23 -0.88
CA ARG A 40 -5.95 10.71 0.47
C ARG A 40 -7.23 10.10 1.05
N TRP A 41 -8.30 9.97 0.27
CA TRP A 41 -9.51 9.27 0.72
C TRP A 41 -9.25 7.80 1.05
N LEU A 42 -8.39 7.14 0.28
CA LEU A 42 -7.96 5.78 0.59
C LEU A 42 -7.17 5.73 1.91
N LEU A 43 -6.26 6.68 2.16
CA LEU A 43 -5.52 6.78 3.42
C LEU A 43 -6.46 6.94 4.62
N GLU A 44 -7.42 7.86 4.51
CA GLU A 44 -8.44 8.09 5.54
C GLU A 44 -9.26 6.81 5.79
N HIS A 45 -9.68 6.10 4.74
CA HIS A 45 -10.39 4.82 4.85
C HIS A 45 -9.59 3.73 5.57
N ILE A 46 -8.28 3.61 5.27
CA ILE A 46 -7.39 2.63 5.91
C ILE A 46 -7.27 2.91 7.42
N ILE A 47 -7.21 4.19 7.81
CA ILE A 47 -7.17 4.61 9.21
C ILE A 47 -8.53 4.33 9.89
N ASP A 48 -9.62 4.78 9.29
CA ASP A 48 -10.97 4.66 9.86
C ASP A 48 -11.43 3.19 10.00
N SER A 49 -10.99 2.32 9.08
CA SER A 49 -11.28 0.88 9.11
C SER A 49 -10.38 0.09 10.08
N GLY A 50 -9.39 0.74 10.72
CA GLY A 50 -8.46 0.11 11.66
C GLY A 50 -7.33 -0.69 11.00
N TYR A 51 -7.30 -0.80 9.68
CA TYR A 51 -6.24 -1.49 8.92
C TYR A 51 -4.87 -0.86 9.17
N SER A 52 -4.85 0.42 9.55
CA SER A 52 -3.66 1.17 9.92
C SER A 52 -2.87 0.57 11.09
N LYS A 53 -3.44 -0.34 11.88
CA LYS A 53 -2.71 -1.01 12.96
C LYS A 53 -1.83 -2.16 12.47
N ALA A 54 -2.16 -2.73 11.31
CA ALA A 54 -1.55 -3.98 10.83
C ALA A 54 -0.86 -3.84 9.47
N LEU A 55 -1.31 -2.92 8.62
CA LEU A 55 -0.65 -2.61 7.35
C LEU A 55 0.38 -1.50 7.53
N PHE A 56 1.48 -1.55 6.79
CA PHE A 56 2.56 -0.57 6.89
C PHE A 56 2.55 0.41 5.70
N PRO A 57 2.50 1.73 5.94
CA PRO A 57 2.48 2.72 4.86
C PRO A 57 3.88 3.19 4.49
N ARG A 58 4.09 3.48 3.20
CA ARG A 58 5.20 4.30 2.69
C ARG A 58 4.77 5.14 1.51
N THR A 59 5.63 6.08 1.16
CA THR A 59 5.50 6.89 -0.06
C THR A 59 6.74 6.74 -0.93
N SER A 60 6.57 6.77 -2.25
CA SER A 60 7.68 6.83 -3.22
C SER A 60 7.25 7.63 -4.43
N LEU A 61 7.88 8.79 -4.67
CA LEU A 61 7.58 9.66 -5.82
C LEU A 61 6.07 9.90 -6.03
N PHE A 62 5.34 10.23 -4.95
CA PHE A 62 3.88 10.43 -4.92
C PHE A 62 3.01 9.17 -5.03
N ASP A 63 3.60 7.99 -5.15
CA ASP A 63 2.88 6.72 -5.03
C ASP A 63 2.67 6.37 -3.56
N LEU A 64 1.53 5.75 -3.27
CA LEU A 64 1.25 5.13 -1.98
C LEU A 64 1.71 3.67 -2.04
N LEU A 65 2.53 3.29 -1.07
CA LEU A 65 2.98 1.92 -0.89
C LEU A 65 2.35 1.38 0.38
N VAL A 66 1.65 0.24 0.26
CA VAL A 66 1.09 -0.47 1.40
C VAL A 66 1.79 -1.81 1.48
N SER A 67 2.50 -2.08 2.56
CA SER A 67 3.22 -3.33 2.77
C SER A 67 2.52 -4.19 3.81
N LEU A 68 2.58 -5.51 3.62
CA LEU A 68 2.14 -6.50 4.59
C LEU A 68 3.33 -6.90 5.47
N PRO A 69 3.37 -6.56 6.77
CA PRO A 69 4.41 -7.01 7.67
C PRO A 69 4.44 -8.54 7.82
N VAL A 70 5.63 -9.12 7.95
CA VAL A 70 5.81 -10.55 8.24
C VAL A 70 6.62 -10.69 9.53
N ASP A 71 6.12 -11.49 10.47
CA ASP A 71 6.73 -11.70 11.80
C ASP A 71 7.05 -10.39 12.56
N GLY A 72 6.19 -9.38 12.40
CA GLY A 72 6.38 -8.07 13.04
C GLY A 72 7.55 -7.27 12.46
N LYS A 73 7.96 -7.56 11.23
CA LYS A 73 9.03 -6.86 10.51
C LYS A 73 8.53 -6.29 9.19
N VAL A 74 9.24 -5.27 8.71
CA VAL A 74 9.06 -4.75 7.36
C VAL A 74 9.42 -5.84 6.35
N ASP A 75 8.50 -6.11 5.44
CA ASP A 75 8.68 -6.97 4.27
C ASP A 75 8.36 -6.16 3.00
N HIS A 76 9.37 -5.86 2.19
CA HIS A 76 9.23 -5.17 0.92
C HIS A 76 8.82 -6.09 -0.23
N ALA A 77 8.98 -7.41 -0.07
CA ALA A 77 8.52 -8.41 -1.02
C ALA A 77 7.00 -8.51 -1.08
N ARG A 78 6.25 -7.99 -0.10
CA ARG A 78 4.78 -7.92 -0.13
C ARG A 78 4.28 -6.49 -0.08
N THR A 79 4.46 -5.77 -1.19
CA THR A 79 4.05 -4.36 -1.29
C THR A 79 3.05 -4.14 -2.42
N LEU A 80 1.90 -3.57 -2.06
CA LEU A 80 0.92 -3.03 -2.98
C LEU A 80 1.31 -1.59 -3.32
N HIS A 81 1.64 -1.35 -4.58
CA HIS A 81 1.90 -0.03 -5.14
C HIS A 81 0.60 0.57 -5.65
N ILE A 82 0.27 1.79 -5.23
CA ILE A 82 -0.93 2.51 -5.65
C ILE A 82 -0.50 3.87 -6.21
N ALA A 83 -0.73 4.08 -7.50
CA ALA A 83 -0.24 5.24 -8.23
C ALA A 83 -1.37 5.90 -9.02
N TYR A 84 -1.40 7.23 -9.05
CA TYR A 84 -2.32 7.99 -9.89
C TYR A 84 -1.64 8.33 -11.23
N ASP A 85 -2.21 7.84 -12.33
CA ASP A 85 -1.78 8.19 -13.68
C ASP A 85 -2.44 9.52 -14.10
N GLU A 86 -1.65 10.60 -14.13
CA GLU A 86 -2.13 11.93 -14.50
C GLU A 86 -2.61 12.01 -15.96
N ILE A 87 -2.06 11.18 -16.86
CA ILE A 87 -2.41 11.17 -18.29
C ILE A 87 -3.71 10.41 -18.48
N GLY A 88 -3.77 9.17 -18.00
CA GLY A 88 -4.95 8.30 -18.10
C GLY A 88 -6.09 8.70 -17.16
N ARG A 89 -5.80 9.50 -16.13
CA ARG A 89 -6.71 9.86 -15.02
C ARG A 89 -7.26 8.63 -14.30
N LEU A 90 -6.42 7.63 -14.10
CA LEU A 90 -6.75 6.37 -13.45
C LEU A 90 -5.88 6.15 -12.23
N VAL A 91 -6.39 5.41 -11.25
CA VAL A 91 -5.58 4.87 -10.17
C VAL A 91 -5.19 3.45 -10.53
N SER A 92 -3.90 3.16 -10.56
CA SER A 92 -3.36 1.83 -10.75
C SER A 92 -2.97 1.22 -9.40
N MET A 93 -3.22 -0.07 -9.23
CA MET A 93 -2.79 -0.84 -8.08
C MET A 93 -2.01 -2.06 -8.56
N GLN A 94 -0.83 -2.29 -8.01
CA GLN A 94 0.07 -3.36 -8.43
C GLN A 94 0.69 -4.02 -7.21
N LEU A 95 0.39 -5.29 -6.98
CA LEU A 95 1.08 -6.10 -5.98
C LEU A 95 2.40 -6.58 -6.59
N LYS A 96 3.52 -6.11 -6.03
CA LYS A 96 4.83 -6.61 -6.39
C LYS A 96 5.25 -7.66 -5.38
N THR A 97 5.25 -8.92 -5.83
CA THR A 97 5.94 -10.01 -5.13
C THR A 97 7.34 -10.15 -5.71
N TRP A 98 8.35 -9.67 -4.98
CA TRP A 98 9.75 -9.96 -5.33
C TRP A 98 10.02 -11.43 -5.02
N PRO A 99 10.66 -12.19 -5.93
CA PRO A 99 11.08 -13.53 -5.58
C PRO A 99 12.13 -13.41 -4.47
N ASP A 100 11.98 -14.25 -3.43
CA ASP A 100 13.09 -14.56 -2.53
C ASP A 100 14.32 -14.81 -3.41
N THR A 101 15.44 -14.18 -3.06
CA THR A 101 16.68 -14.12 -3.88
C THR A 101 17.31 -15.49 -4.21
N ASP A 102 16.69 -16.60 -3.82
CA ASP A 102 17.12 -17.98 -4.08
C ASP A 102 16.40 -18.68 -5.25
N LEU A 103 15.48 -18.02 -5.97
CA LEU A 103 14.77 -18.65 -7.08
C LEU A 103 15.31 -18.25 -8.46
N LEU A 104 15.93 -19.23 -9.12
CA LEU A 104 16.50 -19.21 -10.47
C LEU A 104 15.64 -18.46 -11.51
N PRO A 105 16.28 -17.79 -12.49
CA PRO A 105 15.61 -16.92 -13.47
C PRO A 105 14.58 -17.61 -14.38
N GLU A 106 14.57 -18.94 -14.43
CA GLU A 106 13.61 -19.71 -15.23
C GLU A 106 12.21 -19.82 -14.60
N LYS A 107 12.04 -19.43 -13.32
CA LYS A 107 10.73 -19.38 -12.62
C LYS A 107 10.09 -17.99 -12.57
N ILE A 108 10.77 -16.95 -13.09
CA ILE A 108 10.31 -15.55 -13.07
C ILE A 108 8.97 -15.36 -13.82
N GLY A 109 8.58 -16.28 -14.70
CA GLY A 109 7.34 -16.22 -15.49
C GLY A 109 6.03 -16.50 -14.72
N LYS A 110 6.06 -16.71 -13.39
CA LYS A 110 4.86 -17.04 -12.58
C LYS A 110 4.78 -16.31 -11.25
N ASN A 111 5.40 -15.14 -11.10
CA ASN A 111 5.07 -14.27 -9.98
C ASN A 111 3.67 -13.73 -10.26
N SER A 112 2.67 -14.12 -9.45
CA SER A 112 1.31 -13.58 -9.53
C SER A 112 1.34 -12.07 -9.26
N GLN A 113 1.60 -11.28 -10.29
CA GLN A 113 1.40 -9.84 -10.30
C GLN A 113 -0.09 -9.59 -10.37
N TRP A 114 -0.74 -9.50 -9.21
CA TRP A 114 -2.05 -8.89 -9.20
C TRP A 114 -1.89 -7.41 -9.58
N SER A 115 -2.62 -6.99 -10.60
CA SER A 115 -2.68 -5.59 -10.97
C SER A 115 -4.07 -5.25 -11.48
N THR A 116 -4.49 -4.03 -11.19
CA THR A 116 -5.74 -3.49 -11.70
C THR A 116 -5.63 -1.97 -11.84
N SER A 117 -6.56 -1.39 -12.57
CA SER A 117 -6.73 0.06 -12.65
C SER A 117 -8.20 0.40 -12.49
N CYS A 118 -8.49 1.52 -11.84
CA CYS A 118 -9.84 1.95 -11.53
C CYS A 118 -10.00 3.48 -11.68
N GLN A 119 -11.25 3.94 -11.73
CA GLN A 119 -11.51 5.37 -11.63
C GLN A 119 -11.17 5.88 -10.22
N PRO A 120 -10.80 7.16 -10.05
CA PRO A 120 -10.47 7.73 -8.74
C PRO A 120 -11.58 7.58 -7.70
N SER A 121 -12.85 7.58 -8.12
CA SER A 121 -14.02 7.35 -7.26
C SER A 121 -14.18 5.91 -6.78
N GLU A 122 -13.51 4.96 -7.42
CA GLU A 122 -13.61 3.52 -7.14
C GLU A 122 -12.41 2.99 -6.35
N VAL A 123 -11.46 3.86 -5.99
CA VAL A 123 -10.20 3.46 -5.36
C VAL A 123 -10.40 2.66 -4.07
N ILE A 124 -11.34 3.08 -3.20
CA ILE A 124 -11.63 2.37 -1.95
C ILE A 124 -12.25 1.00 -2.24
N ALA A 125 -13.25 0.94 -3.12
CA ALA A 125 -13.90 -0.32 -3.48
C ALA A 125 -12.91 -1.31 -4.13
N THR A 126 -11.99 -0.80 -4.94
CA THR A 126 -10.94 -1.60 -5.59
C THR A 126 -9.93 -2.12 -4.57
N PHE A 127 -9.58 -1.32 -3.56
CA PHE A 127 -8.72 -1.75 -2.46
C PHE A 127 -9.40 -2.82 -1.59
N GLU A 128 -10.67 -2.67 -1.26
CA GLU A 128 -11.44 -3.72 -0.54
C GLU A 128 -11.53 -5.01 -1.36
N HIS A 129 -11.77 -4.89 -2.67
CA HIS A 129 -11.74 -6.05 -3.55
C HIS A 129 -10.38 -6.76 -3.56
N PHE A 130 -9.29 -5.99 -3.54
CA PHE A 130 -7.94 -6.54 -3.37
C PHE A 130 -7.82 -7.34 -2.06
N LEU A 131 -8.27 -6.79 -0.93
CA LEU A 131 -8.26 -7.49 0.35
C LEU A 131 -9.11 -8.76 0.31
N ASP A 132 -10.27 -8.74 -0.34
CA ASP A 132 -11.13 -9.93 -0.46
C ASP A 132 -10.49 -11.03 -1.34
N GLN A 133 -9.67 -10.66 -2.32
CA GLN A 133 -8.95 -11.62 -3.17
C GLN A 133 -7.67 -12.17 -2.54
N HIS A 134 -7.06 -11.44 -1.60
CA HIS A 134 -5.80 -11.82 -0.95
C HIS A 134 -6.06 -12.13 0.53
N SER A 135 -6.41 -13.38 0.82
CA SER A 135 -6.86 -13.80 2.15
C SER A 135 -5.83 -13.54 3.26
N ASP A 136 -4.53 -13.58 2.95
CA ASP A 136 -3.45 -13.25 3.87
C ASP A 136 -3.47 -11.76 4.26
N TRP A 137 -3.69 -10.87 3.29
CA TRP A 137 -3.89 -9.45 3.55
C TRP A 137 -5.18 -9.18 4.30
N SER A 138 -6.28 -9.82 3.89
CA SER A 138 -7.58 -9.71 4.56
C SER A 138 -7.50 -10.09 6.04
N HIS A 139 -6.84 -11.21 6.32
CA HIS A 139 -6.69 -11.75 7.67
C HIS A 139 -5.92 -10.78 8.58
N VAL A 140 -4.80 -10.27 8.09
CA VAL A 140 -3.96 -9.33 8.85
C VAL A 140 -4.66 -7.99 9.05
N ALA A 141 -5.28 -7.44 8.00
CA ALA A 141 -5.96 -6.15 8.07
C ALA A 141 -7.17 -6.18 9.03
N ARG A 142 -7.97 -7.25 9.00
CA ARG A 142 -9.27 -7.33 9.70
C ARG A 142 -9.21 -7.97 11.09
N GLN A 143 -8.03 -8.39 11.57
CA GLN A 143 -7.85 -8.92 12.93
C GLN A 143 -7.53 -7.85 14.00
N THR A 144 -7.76 -6.57 13.67
CA THR A 144 -7.31 -5.39 14.42
C THR A 144 -8.32 -4.78 15.39
#